data_AF-A0A7W3NBJ6-F1
#
_entry.id   AF-A0A7W3NBJ6-F1
#
_cell.length_a   1.000
_cell.length_b   1.000
_cell.length_c   1.000
_cell.angle_alpha   90.00
_cell.angle_beta   90.00
_cell.angle_gamma   90.00
#
_symmetry.space_group_name_H-M   'P 1'
#
loop_
_entity.id
_entity.type
_entity.pdbx_description
1 polymer ?
#
loop_
_entity_poly.entity_id
_entity_poly.type
_entity_poly.pdbx_seq_one_letter_code
_entity_poly.pdbx_strand_id
1 'polypeptide(L)'
;MSKLVFLKRRFKYLLIKLLRLKDHSHKVALGFSLGSVVNFVPTFGLGLIISVGLAKLCKGNSIAGLIGGMFFMWAFPLMFYLNTVVGGYIFPIDLDQTLFQSADENLDNRLELGAKVGKNFLTGMLLNSFLFGSILYIVSYYIINQYRGFLLHYIYKKWIVKKHTKKTDN
;
A
#
# COMPACT_ATOMS: atom_id res chain seq x y z
N MET A 1 5.32 25.61 -4.41
CA MET A 1 6.11 24.38 -4.18
C MET A 1 5.52 23.24 -4.99
N SER A 2 6.27 22.60 -5.89
CA SER A 2 5.70 21.56 -6.76
C SER A 2 5.28 20.32 -5.94
N LYS A 3 4.06 19.79 -6.19
CA LYS A 3 3.49 18.64 -5.47
C LYS A 3 4.42 17.41 -5.47
N LEU A 4 5.21 17.26 -6.53
CA LEU A 4 6.22 16.21 -6.69
C LEU A 4 7.34 16.27 -5.64
N VAL A 5 7.80 17.47 -5.28
CA VAL A 5 8.87 17.64 -4.26
C VAL A 5 8.39 17.23 -2.88
N PHE A 6 7.12 17.51 -2.56
CA PHE A 6 6.51 17.12 -1.28
C PHE A 6 6.38 15.60 -1.15
N LEU A 7 5.88 14.92 -2.19
CA LEU A 7 5.70 13.47 -2.19
C LEU A 7 7.04 12.74 -2.04
N LYS A 8 8.06 13.18 -2.79
CA LYS A 8 9.42 12.65 -2.69
C LYS A 8 10.01 12.79 -1.28
N ARG A 9 9.75 13.92 -0.60
CA ARG A 9 10.21 14.15 0.78
C ARG A 9 9.52 13.19 1.76
N ARG A 10 8.21 12.99 1.64
CA ARG A 10 7.44 12.06 2.49
C ARG A 10 7.90 10.62 2.32
N PHE A 11 8.03 10.15 1.08
CA PHE A 11 8.53 8.82 0.75
C PHE A 11 9.90 8.56 1.40
N LYS A 12 10.82 9.51 1.23
CA LYS A 12 12.15 9.46 1.82
C LYS A 12 12.13 9.39 3.35
N TYR A 13 11.28 10.20 3.99
CA TYR A 13 11.15 10.20 5.45
C TYR A 13 10.65 8.83 5.96
N LEU A 14 9.61 8.28 5.33
CA LEU A 14 9.03 6.98 5.71
C LEU A 14 10.05 5.84 5.54
N LEU A 15 10.79 5.82 4.42
CA LEU A 15 11.82 4.82 4.17
C LEU A 15 12.95 4.86 5.22
N ILE A 16 13.44 6.06 5.56
CA ILE A 16 14.47 6.22 6.61
C ILE A 16 13.92 5.77 7.97
N LYS A 17 12.67 6.13 8.28
CA LYS A 17 12.03 5.74 9.54
C LYS A 17 11.93 4.22 9.65
N LEU A 18 11.55 3.53 8.55
CA LEU A 18 11.46 2.08 8.48
C LEU A 18 12.82 1.40 8.73
N LEU A 19 13.87 1.83 8.02
CA LEU A 19 15.22 1.25 8.14
C LEU A 19 15.85 1.44 9.53
N ARG A 20 15.42 2.46 10.28
CA ARG A 20 15.90 2.75 11.63
C ARG A 20 15.17 1.99 12.74
N LEU A 21 14.09 1.25 12.45
CA LEU A 21 13.32 0.52 13.47
C LEU A 21 14.15 -0.58 14.12
N LYS A 22 14.43 -0.47 15.43
CA LYS A 22 15.18 -1.46 16.21
C LYS A 22 14.32 -2.69 16.55
N ASP A 23 13.96 -3.45 15.52
CA ASP A 23 13.24 -4.73 15.66
C ASP A 23 13.80 -5.74 14.64
N HIS A 24 13.42 -7.01 14.79
CA HIS A 24 13.85 -8.10 13.93
C HIS A 24 13.37 -7.87 12.49
N SER A 25 14.24 -8.09 11.50
CA SER A 25 13.96 -7.84 10.08
C SER A 25 12.64 -8.46 9.61
N HIS A 26 12.36 -9.68 10.07
CA HIS A 26 11.09 -10.37 9.85
C HIS A 26 9.87 -9.59 10.34
N LYS A 27 9.86 -9.14 11.61
CA LYS A 27 8.73 -8.41 12.20
C LYS A 27 8.50 -7.07 11.50
N VAL A 28 9.57 -6.38 11.12
CA VAL A 28 9.48 -5.10 10.39
C VAL A 28 8.92 -5.34 8.99
N ALA A 29 9.44 -6.32 8.25
CA ALA A 29 8.97 -6.64 6.91
C ALA A 29 7.51 -7.10 6.90
N LEU A 30 7.12 -7.96 7.84
CA LEU A 30 5.76 -8.45 7.99
C LEU A 30 4.79 -7.32 8.37
N GLY A 31 5.18 -6.48 9.33
CA GLY A 31 4.38 -5.31 9.68
C GLY A 31 4.17 -4.39 8.48
N PHE A 32 5.26 -4.04 7.79
CA PHE A 32 5.22 -3.15 6.62
C PHE A 32 4.38 -3.71 5.47
N SER A 33 4.49 -5.01 5.15
CA SER A 33 3.70 -5.62 4.08
C SER A 33 2.21 -5.63 4.41
N LEU A 34 1.84 -6.08 5.61
CA LEU A 34 0.44 -6.11 6.06
C LEU A 34 -0.19 -4.72 6.08
N GLY A 35 0.53 -3.72 6.60
CA GLY A 35 0.03 -2.34 6.58
C GLY A 35 -0.12 -1.78 5.17
N SER A 36 0.76 -2.17 4.24
CA SER A 36 0.67 -1.71 2.85
C SER A 36 -0.54 -2.31 2.12
N VAL A 37 -0.84 -3.58 2.39
CA VAL A 37 -1.98 -4.30 1.80
C VAL A 37 -3.33 -3.67 2.15
N VAL A 38 -3.45 -3.00 3.30
CA VAL A 38 -4.69 -2.29 3.68
C VAL A 38 -5.11 -1.23 2.66
N ASN A 39 -4.19 -0.74 1.82
CA ASN A 39 -4.53 0.21 0.75
C ASN A 39 -5.32 -0.42 -0.41
N PHE A 40 -5.42 -1.74 -0.51
CA PHE A 40 -6.35 -2.41 -1.43
C PHE A 40 -7.78 -2.48 -0.88
N VAL A 41 -7.97 -2.25 0.42
CA VAL A 41 -9.25 -2.42 1.10
C VAL A 41 -9.96 -1.06 1.23
N PRO A 42 -11.28 -0.98 0.94
CA PRO A 42 -12.09 0.23 1.19
C PRO A 42 -12.31 0.44 2.68
N THR A 43 -11.34 1.09 3.31
CA THR A 43 -11.33 1.33 4.76
C THR A 43 -11.93 2.68 5.17
N PHE A 44 -12.30 3.53 4.21
CA PHE A 44 -12.99 4.81 4.43
C PHE A 44 -12.38 5.69 5.54
N GLY A 45 -11.05 5.76 5.59
CA GLY A 45 -10.29 6.57 6.57
C GLY A 45 -9.77 5.80 7.78
N LEU A 46 -10.26 4.58 8.04
CA LEU A 46 -9.77 3.71 9.12
C LEU A 46 -8.51 2.91 8.75
N GLY A 47 -7.99 3.09 7.53
CA GLY A 47 -6.90 2.28 7.00
C GLY A 47 -5.64 2.26 7.85
N LEU A 48 -5.26 3.37 8.49
CA LEU A 48 -4.08 3.42 9.37
C LEU A 48 -4.28 2.60 10.65
N ILE A 49 -5.48 2.63 11.23
CA ILE A 49 -5.83 1.86 12.43
C ILE A 49 -5.83 0.37 12.08
N ILE A 50 -6.45 0.00 10.95
CA ILE A 50 -6.48 -1.37 10.45
C ILE A 50 -5.06 -1.85 10.12
N SER A 51 -4.21 -1.01 9.54
CA SER A 51 -2.80 -1.34 9.26
C SER A 51 -2.03 -1.70 10.53
N VAL A 52 -2.20 -0.91 11.59
CA VAL A 52 -1.59 -1.17 12.90
C VAL A 52 -2.18 -2.42 13.54
N GLY A 53 -3.50 -2.58 13.49
CA GLY A 53 -4.21 -3.73 14.03
C GLY A 53 -3.79 -5.03 13.37
N LEU A 54 -3.73 -5.06 12.04
CA LEU A 54 -3.34 -6.22 11.25
C LEU A 54 -1.86 -6.60 11.52
N ALA A 55 -0.98 -5.60 11.57
CA ALA A 55 0.42 -5.84 11.93
C ALA A 55 0.55 -6.45 13.35
N LYS A 56 -0.22 -5.96 14.33
CA LYS A 56 -0.24 -6.53 15.69
C LYS A 56 -0.78 -7.96 15.71
N LEU A 57 -1.89 -8.20 15.03
CA LEU A 57 -2.57 -9.50 14.99
C LEU A 57 -1.64 -10.60 14.46
N CYS A 58 -0.86 -10.28 13.43
CA CYS A 58 0.13 -11.19 12.85
C CYS A 58 1.50 -11.17 13.55
N LYS A 59 1.61 -10.58 14.76
CA LYS A 59 2.86 -10.46 15.53
C LYS A 59 4.00 -9.72 14.80
N GLY A 60 3.66 -8.88 13.82
CA GLY A 60 4.56 -7.96 13.15
C GLY A 60 4.74 -6.65 13.92
N ASN A 61 5.66 -5.80 13.44
CA ASN A 61 5.92 -4.51 14.05
C ASN A 61 4.82 -3.49 13.70
N SER A 62 4.13 -2.97 14.71
CA SER A 62 3.03 -2.02 14.54
C SER A 62 3.44 -0.71 13.86
N ILE A 63 4.63 -0.20 14.16
CA ILE A 63 5.15 1.04 13.57
C ILE A 63 5.49 0.80 12.09
N ALA A 64 6.04 -0.37 11.77
CA ALA A 64 6.28 -0.76 10.39
C ALA A 64 4.96 -0.86 9.59
N GLY A 65 3.91 -1.43 10.20
CA GLY A 65 2.56 -1.46 9.61
C GLY A 65 1.97 -0.08 9.38
N LEU A 66 2.08 0.83 10.36
CA LEU A 66 1.68 2.21 10.16
C LEU A 66 2.43 2.87 8.99
N ILE A 67 3.75 2.64 8.89
CA ILE A 67 4.57 3.17 7.80
C ILE A 67 4.11 2.59 6.45
N GLY A 68 3.84 1.29 6.36
CA GLY A 68 3.33 0.65 5.15
C GLY A 68 2.00 1.24 4.69
N GLY A 69 1.05 1.40 5.62
CA GLY A 69 -0.24 2.04 5.35
C GLY A 69 -0.08 3.47 4.81
N MET A 70 0.79 4.28 5.42
CA MET A 70 1.05 5.65 4.97
C MET A 70 1.81 5.73 3.64
N PHE A 71 2.68 4.75 3.36
CA PHE A 71 3.59 4.79 2.23
C PHE A 71 2.86 4.66 0.89
N PHE A 72 1.81 3.84 0.84
CA PHE A 72 1.01 3.60 -0.37
C PHE A 72 -0.29 4.39 -0.43
N MET A 73 -0.56 5.26 0.55
CA MET A 73 -1.79 6.07 0.58
C MET A 73 -2.00 6.93 -0.68
N TRP A 74 -0.93 7.42 -1.30
CA TRP A 74 -1.00 8.18 -2.55
C TRP A 74 -1.33 7.30 -3.78
N ALA A 75 -1.09 6.00 -3.70
CA ALA A 75 -1.35 5.02 -4.74
C ALA A 75 -2.73 4.34 -4.57
N PHE A 76 -3.51 4.71 -3.56
CA PHE A 76 -4.81 4.10 -3.26
C PHE A 76 -5.78 4.04 -4.47
N PRO A 77 -5.96 5.11 -5.28
CA PRO A 77 -6.82 5.03 -6.47
C PRO A 77 -6.34 4.00 -7.50
N LEU A 78 -5.01 3.88 -7.66
CA LEU A 78 -4.41 2.88 -8.54
C LEU A 78 -4.64 1.46 -8.02
N MET A 79 -4.52 1.24 -6.71
CA MET A 79 -4.78 -0.07 -6.09
C MET A 79 -6.24 -0.51 -6.29
N PHE A 80 -7.17 0.44 -6.22
CA PHE A 80 -8.60 0.19 -6.46
C PHE A 80 -8.89 -0.19 -7.91
N TYR A 81 -8.27 0.54 -8.84
CA TYR A 81 -8.34 0.20 -10.26
C TYR A 81 -7.78 -1.20 -10.53
N LEU A 82 -6.66 -1.56 -9.89
CA LEU A 82 -6.11 -2.91 -10.02
C LEU A 82 -7.06 -4.00 -9.51
N ASN A 83 -7.86 -3.72 -8.47
CA ASN A 83 -8.87 -4.67 -7.98
C ASN A 83 -9.96 -4.93 -9.03
N THR A 84 -10.46 -3.90 -9.70
CA THR A 84 -11.48 -4.07 -10.74
C THR A 84 -10.92 -4.73 -11.99
N VAL A 85 -9.66 -4.43 -12.36
CA VAL A 85 -8.99 -5.05 -13.51
C VAL A 85 -8.78 -6.55 -13.25
N VAL A 86 -8.13 -6.91 -12.14
CA VAL A 86 -7.84 -8.32 -11.82
C VAL A 86 -9.12 -9.09 -11.56
N GLY A 87 -10.07 -8.50 -10.85
CA GLY A 87 -11.37 -9.11 -10.64
C GLY A 87 -12.15 -9.31 -11.94
N GLY A 88 -12.09 -8.36 -12.87
CA GLY A 88 -12.76 -8.42 -14.17
C GLY A 88 -12.17 -9.47 -15.11
N TYR A 89 -10.88 -9.77 -14.99
CA TYR A 89 -10.28 -10.90 -15.71
C TYR A 89 -10.78 -12.26 -15.21
N ILE A 90 -11.20 -12.36 -13.94
CA ILE A 90 -11.64 -13.63 -13.32
C ILE A 90 -13.16 -13.80 -13.42
N PHE A 91 -13.88 -12.73 -13.09
CA PHE A 91 -15.32 -12.61 -13.22
C PHE A 91 -15.61 -11.44 -14.18
N PRO A 92 -15.56 -11.70 -15.50
CA PRO A 92 -15.90 -10.69 -16.49
C PRO A 92 -17.33 -10.23 -16.27
N ILE A 93 -17.49 -8.91 -16.27
CA ILE A 93 -18.79 -8.24 -16.18
C ILE A 93 -18.83 -7.27 -17.34
N ASP A 94 -19.84 -7.41 -18.21
CA ASP A 94 -20.13 -6.46 -19.26
C ASP A 94 -20.77 -5.21 -18.64
N LEU A 95 -19.91 -4.33 -18.12
CA LEU A 95 -20.30 -3.10 -17.42
C LEU A 95 -21.19 -2.20 -18.28
N ASP A 96 -20.95 -2.12 -19.59
CA ASP A 96 -21.72 -1.25 -20.48
C ASP A 96 -23.17 -1.75 -20.66
N GLN A 97 -23.37 -3.05 -20.89
CA GLN A 97 -24.72 -3.62 -21.00
C GLN A 97 -25.47 -3.58 -19.66
N THR A 98 -24.76 -3.86 -18.56
CA THR A 98 -25.37 -3.94 -17.24
C THR A 98 -25.72 -2.58 -16.64
N LEU A 99 -24.93 -1.52 -16.88
CA LEU A 99 -25.26 -0.18 -16.44
C LEU A 99 -26.51 0.36 -17.16
N PHE A 100 -26.64 0.12 -18.47
CA PHE A 100 -27.81 0.50 -19.26
C PHE A 100 -29.09 -0.25 -18.84
N GLN A 101 -29.02 -1.56 -18.55
CA GLN A 101 -30.17 -2.33 -18.03
C GLN A 101 -30.59 -1.88 -16.63
N SER A 102 -29.64 -1.48 -15.78
CA SER A 102 -29.93 -1.14 -14.38
C SER A 102 -30.59 0.22 -14.15
N ALA A 103 -30.68 1.07 -15.18
CA ALA A 103 -31.34 2.38 -15.11
C ALA A 103 -32.87 2.29 -15.18
N ASP A 104 -33.42 1.18 -15.66
CA ASP A 104 -34.85 1.01 -15.99
C ASP A 104 -35.52 -0.13 -15.19
N GLU A 105 -34.80 -0.83 -14.32
CA GLU A 105 -35.27 -2.08 -13.69
C GLU A 105 -35.43 -2.07 -12.14
N ASN A 106 -36.23 -3.03 -11.65
CA ASN A 106 -36.62 -3.26 -10.26
C ASN A 106 -35.42 -3.36 -9.27
N LEU A 107 -35.71 -3.11 -7.98
CA LEU A 107 -34.71 -3.11 -6.88
C LEU A 107 -33.88 -4.41 -6.81
N ASP A 108 -34.50 -5.56 -7.10
CA ASP A 108 -33.84 -6.88 -7.05
C ASP A 108 -32.70 -7.00 -8.07
N ASN A 109 -32.89 -6.48 -9.28
CA ASN A 109 -31.87 -6.53 -10.34
C ASN A 109 -30.70 -5.58 -10.03
N ARG A 110 -30.97 -4.45 -9.35
CA ARG A 110 -29.92 -3.53 -8.86
C ARG A 110 -29.07 -4.15 -7.75
N LEU A 111 -29.68 -4.93 -6.86
CA LEU A 111 -28.97 -5.66 -5.82
C LEU A 111 -28.08 -6.76 -6.40
N GLU A 112 -28.59 -7.53 -7.37
CA GLU A 112 -27.82 -8.56 -8.05
C GLU A 112 -26.63 -7.97 -8.81
N LEU A 113 -26.82 -6.83 -9.47
CA LEU A 113 -25.72 -6.12 -10.13
C LEU A 113 -24.67 -5.65 -9.13
N GLY A 114 -25.09 -5.01 -8.03
CA GLY A 114 -24.19 -4.60 -6.96
C GLY A 114 -23.40 -5.78 -6.39
N ALA A 115 -24.04 -6.94 -6.24
CA ALA A 115 -23.39 -8.18 -5.79
C ALA A 115 -22.36 -8.69 -6.81
N LYS A 116 -22.67 -8.66 -8.12
CA LYS A 116 -21.73 -9.03 -9.19
C LYS A 116 -20.51 -8.12 -9.19
N VAL A 117 -20.71 -6.80 -9.20
CA VAL A 117 -19.62 -5.80 -9.17
C VAL A 117 -18.79 -5.95 -7.90
N GLY A 118 -19.45 -6.11 -6.75
CA GLY A 118 -18.79 -6.36 -5.47
C GLY A 118 -17.95 -7.64 -5.49
N LYS A 119 -18.48 -8.73 -6.04
CA LYS A 119 -17.77 -10.01 -6.16
C LYS A 119 -16.51 -9.88 -7.03
N ASN A 120 -16.62 -9.22 -8.18
CA ASN A 120 -15.47 -8.92 -9.03
C ASN A 120 -14.41 -8.14 -8.22
N PHE A 121 -14.79 -6.99 -7.64
CA PHE A 121 -13.86 -6.15 -6.88
C PHE A 121 -13.20 -6.91 -5.72
N LEU A 122 -13.97 -7.66 -4.93
CA LEU A 122 -13.46 -8.43 -3.79
C LEU A 122 -12.48 -9.53 -4.21
N THR A 123 -12.76 -10.20 -5.33
CA THR A 123 -11.87 -11.24 -5.87
C THR A 123 -10.52 -10.64 -6.27
N GLY A 124 -10.53 -9.53 -7.01
CA GLY A 124 -9.30 -8.81 -7.35
C GLY A 124 -8.58 -8.28 -6.12
N MET A 125 -9.32 -7.75 -5.14
CA MET A 125 -8.77 -7.27 -3.87
C MET A 125 -8.00 -8.36 -3.13
N LEU A 126 -8.57 -9.55 -2.96
CA LEU A 126 -7.91 -10.64 -2.23
C LEU A 126 -6.63 -11.11 -2.94
N LEU A 127 -6.68 -11.29 -4.26
CA LEU A 127 -5.52 -11.73 -5.05
C LEU A 127 -4.42 -10.68 -5.08
N ASN A 128 -4.76 -9.43 -5.36
CA ASN A 128 -3.79 -8.34 -5.35
C ASN A 128 -3.16 -8.18 -3.97
N SER A 129 -3.97 -8.21 -2.91
CA SER A 129 -3.51 -8.13 -1.52
C SER A 129 -2.52 -9.24 -1.19
N PHE A 130 -2.82 -10.48 -1.56
CA PHE A 130 -1.97 -11.63 -1.28
C PHE A 130 -0.65 -11.57 -2.06
N LEU A 131 -0.71 -11.32 -3.37
CA LEU A 131 0.48 -11.25 -4.23
C LEU A 131 1.36 -10.07 -3.86
N PHE A 132 0.78 -8.87 -3.76
CA PHE A 132 1.50 -7.66 -3.39
C PHE A 132 2.09 -7.76 -1.98
N GLY A 133 1.30 -8.26 -1.01
CA GLY A 133 1.76 -8.49 0.36
C GLY A 133 2.94 -9.46 0.43
N SER A 134 2.87 -10.57 -0.30
CA SER A 134 3.94 -11.58 -0.37
C SER A 134 5.22 -11.01 -0.99
N ILE A 135 5.10 -10.36 -2.15
CA ILE A 135 6.24 -9.72 -2.83
C ILE A 135 6.86 -8.66 -1.93
N LEU A 136 6.04 -7.78 -1.34
CA LEU A 136 6.52 -6.68 -0.52
C LEU A 136 7.16 -7.17 0.77
N TYR A 137 6.65 -8.25 1.36
CA TYR A 137 7.28 -8.91 2.50
C TYR A 137 8.69 -9.40 2.14
N ILE A 138 8.81 -10.16 1.05
CA ILE A 138 10.11 -10.70 0.58
C ILE A 138 11.09 -9.56 0.32
N VAL A 139 10.69 -8.57 -0.48
CA VAL A 139 11.53 -7.41 -0.84
C VAL A 139 11.96 -6.65 0.42
N SER A 140 11.01 -6.33 1.31
CA SER A 140 11.31 -5.58 2.53
C SER A 140 12.21 -6.38 3.48
N TYR A 141 11.99 -7.69 3.59
CA TYR A 141 12.81 -8.58 4.39
C TYR A 141 14.26 -8.60 3.88
N TYR A 142 14.48 -8.81 2.58
CA TYR A 142 15.82 -8.78 2.00
C TYR A 142 16.51 -7.43 2.15
N ILE A 143 15.80 -6.32 1.90
CA ILE A 143 16.32 -4.96 2.04
C ILE A 143 16.77 -4.69 3.49
N ILE A 144 15.93 -5.05 4.46
CA ILE A 144 16.20 -4.78 5.88
C ILE A 144 17.21 -5.78 6.46
N ASN A 145 17.23 -7.02 5.99
CA ASN A 145 18.16 -8.03 6.48
C ASN A 145 19.58 -7.81 5.95
N GLN A 146 19.71 -7.57 4.65
CA GLN A 146 21.02 -7.54 3.98
C GLN A 146 21.64 -6.14 3.94
N TYR A 147 20.83 -5.10 3.73
CA TYR A 147 21.34 -3.79 3.34
C TYR A 147 21.12 -2.69 4.37
N ARG A 148 20.70 -3.04 5.60
CA ARG A 148 20.34 -2.03 6.62
C ARG A 148 21.45 -1.03 6.90
N GLY A 149 22.66 -1.50 7.16
CA GLY A 149 23.83 -0.64 7.43
C GLY A 149 24.26 0.14 6.18
N PHE A 150 24.36 -0.54 5.04
CA PHE A 150 24.76 0.06 3.77
C PHE A 150 23.79 1.15 3.31
N LEU A 151 22.48 0.89 3.33
CA LEU A 151 21.45 1.86 2.94
C LEU A 151 21.41 3.05 3.88
N LEU A 152 21.54 2.84 5.19
CA LEU A 152 21.60 3.95 6.15
C LEU A 152 22.83 4.84 5.89
N HIS A 153 24.00 4.25 5.62
CA HIS A 153 25.20 4.99 5.27
C HIS A 153 25.07 5.72 3.92
N TYR A 154 24.58 5.02 2.88
CA TYR A 154 24.37 5.57 1.55
C TYR A 154 23.38 6.73 1.58
N ILE A 155 22.26 6.56 2.29
CA ILE A 155 21.27 7.61 2.50
C ILE A 155 21.92 8.77 3.27
N TYR A 156 22.63 8.54 4.36
CA TYR A 156 23.29 9.60 5.11
C TYR A 156 24.25 10.42 4.23
N LYS A 157 25.16 9.76 3.50
CA LYS A 157 26.14 10.43 2.63
C LYS A 157 25.48 11.16 1.47
N LYS A 158 24.56 10.52 0.74
CA LYS A 158 23.93 11.12 -0.45
C LYS A 158 22.94 12.22 -0.11
N TRP A 159 22.25 12.12 1.03
CA TRP A 159 21.06 12.95 1.31
C TRP A 159 21.22 13.93 2.46
N ILE A 160 22.07 13.66 3.45
CA ILE A 160 22.30 14.55 4.60
C ILE A 160 23.52 15.42 4.33
N VAL A 161 24.67 14.83 3.99
CA VAL A 161 25.92 15.58 3.74
C VAL A 161 25.76 16.55 2.56
N LYS A 162 25.21 16.10 1.43
CA LYS A 162 24.95 16.95 0.24
C LYS A 162 24.00 18.12 0.51
N LYS A 163 23.13 18.03 1.53
CA LYS A 163 22.23 19.13 1.91
C LYS A 163 22.93 20.18 2.76
N HIS A 164 23.90 19.77 3.59
CA HIS A 164 24.70 20.69 4.40
C HIS A 164 25.67 21.50 3.54
N THR A 165 26.37 20.87 2.58
CA THR A 165 27.28 21.59 1.67
C THR A 165 26.55 22.61 0.80
N LYS A 166 25.35 22.28 0.30
CA LYS A 166 24.54 23.23 -0.49
C LYS A 166 23.94 24.40 0.30
N LYS A 167 24.04 24.38 1.64
CA LYS A 167 23.56 25.45 2.53
C LYS A 167 24.71 26.36 2.98
N THR A 168 25.96 25.92 2.88
CA THR A 168 27.16 26.73 3.16
C THR A 168 27.66 27.50 1.95
N ASP A 169 27.29 27.09 0.73
CA ASP A 169 27.69 27.75 -0.53
C ASP A 169 26.65 28.77 -1.06
N ASN A 170 25.60 29.06 -0.29
CA ASN A 170 24.54 30.04 -0.57
C ASN A 170 24.41 31.00 0.61
#